data_AF-A0A349BTC7-F1
#
_entry.id   AF-A0A349BTC7-F1
#
_cell.length_a   1.000
_cell.length_b   1.000
_cell.length_c   1.000
_cell.angle_alpha   90.00
_cell.angle_beta   90.00
_cell.angle_gamma   90.00
#
_symmetry.space_group_name_H-M   'P 1'
#
loop_
_entity.id
_entity.type
_entity.pdbx_description
1 polymer ?
#
loop_
_entity_poly.entity_id
_entity_poly.type
_entity_poly.pdbx_seq_one_letter_code
_entity_poly.pdbx_strand_id
1 'polypeptide(L)'
;GSQERFDAADKSNMIAIESNPTDFLLGRSNAEVAALSRSQHKSQGFGSAPELGSQIEYLELINGDKPQNNDPFSGLDTSWNRLPDGALLERMTAQLILQFDFQEPYNNVKALTEIYQELLKLKDPYWKKIKLEELTSIIKNCLGLRMQFNSREPLGVSGNQLTATLKAINPSPIPIKLEKISGAIQMEVNQPLASNSSWEQNQVFVLPEEKTTPYWLLEKGTLGNFSVSNPDLKGLPETPNPIKSDFHFDIQGVKITLPVPFTFRMTDRVDGEVVENFQLLPKVTTQLSNDLYLFESDAPKKIRVQVQAHAKLNNAIVQLHVPGGWKVSPENQAVSDLAKGASADYIFEVSPPQGTANANFFASVTENEVRYQMKLTEIEYPHISKQYLLTPNESKGVKIEFETKVNKVAYLKGAGDKVAQSLRSIGMEVTEFSVEELGLEKITPFPSLVVGIRAFNVEKDLAFKNKILWEYVEQGGTVIVQYNTSRGLDASRVAPYPLRFSQDRVTDETSEVQFLYPQHPILNKPNRITKSDFEGWIQERGLYFSDRWDSQFTPLLSMNDQGESPKNGSLLVADYGKGKFIFTGLSFFRELPAGVSGAYRLFANLISYGK
;
A
#
# COMPACT_ATOMS: atom_id res chain seq x y z
N GLY A 1 6.39 -0.92 32.26
CA GLY A 1 6.44 -2.27 32.87
C GLY A 1 7.88 -2.57 33.22
N SER A 2 8.17 -2.90 34.47
CA SER A 2 9.44 -3.51 34.88
C SER A 2 9.28 -5.03 34.93
N GLN A 3 10.39 -5.77 34.93
CA GLN A 3 10.37 -7.23 35.10
C GLN A 3 9.65 -7.64 36.40
N GLU A 4 9.91 -6.93 37.50
CA GLU A 4 9.25 -7.19 38.79
C GLU A 4 7.72 -7.06 38.70
N ARG A 5 7.22 -6.07 37.95
CA ARG A 5 5.78 -5.91 37.72
C ARG A 5 5.21 -6.99 36.81
N PHE A 6 6.00 -7.48 35.85
CA PHE A 6 5.62 -8.60 35.01
C PHE A 6 5.55 -9.90 35.82
N ASP A 7 6.54 -10.17 36.65
CA ASP A 7 6.59 -11.37 37.50
C ASP A 7 5.44 -11.37 38.51
N ALA A 8 5.12 -10.21 39.10
CA ALA A 8 4.02 -10.02 40.04
C ALA A 8 2.61 -10.00 39.41
N ALA A 9 2.50 -9.92 38.08
CA ALA A 9 1.20 -9.96 37.40
C ALA A 9 0.50 -11.31 37.61
N ASP A 10 -0.80 -11.28 37.84
CA ASP A 10 -1.64 -12.48 37.92
C ASP A 10 -1.72 -13.15 36.54
N LYS A 11 -1.24 -14.40 36.48
CA LYS A 11 -1.21 -15.22 35.26
C LYS A 11 -2.17 -16.40 35.34
N SER A 12 -3.07 -16.43 36.33
CA SER A 12 -4.00 -17.54 36.58
C SER A 12 -4.96 -17.84 35.43
N ASN A 13 -5.28 -16.81 34.62
CA ASN A 13 -6.07 -16.89 33.39
C ASN A 13 -5.23 -16.86 32.10
N MET A 14 -3.91 -17.01 32.22
CA MET A 14 -3.00 -17.02 31.08
C MET A 14 -2.44 -18.42 30.82
N ILE A 15 -2.18 -18.71 29.55
CA ILE A 15 -1.54 -19.93 29.09
C ILE A 15 -0.09 -19.58 28.72
N ALA A 16 0.86 -20.29 29.31
CA ALA A 16 2.27 -20.15 29.01
C ALA A 16 2.66 -21.02 27.81
N ILE A 17 3.24 -20.42 26.77
CA ILE A 17 3.62 -21.09 25.53
C ILE A 17 5.09 -20.81 25.24
N GLU A 18 5.86 -21.86 24.96
CA GLU A 18 7.19 -21.73 24.35
C GLU A 18 7.02 -21.24 22.90
N SER A 19 7.42 -20.00 22.64
CA SER A 19 7.29 -19.35 21.34
C SER A 19 8.54 -19.49 20.47
N ASN A 20 9.67 -19.89 21.05
CA ASN A 20 10.95 -20.07 20.35
C ASN A 20 11.48 -21.53 20.33
N PRO A 21 10.67 -22.56 20.01
CA PRO A 21 11.17 -23.92 19.83
C PRO A 21 12.15 -24.00 18.65
N THR A 22 13.03 -24.98 18.70
CA THR A 22 13.93 -25.33 17.59
C THR A 22 13.32 -26.47 16.78
N ASP A 23 13.14 -26.24 15.48
CA ASP A 23 12.88 -27.29 14.50
C ASP A 23 14.20 -28.01 14.19
N PHE A 24 14.33 -29.24 14.70
CA PHE A 24 15.54 -30.05 14.50
C PHE A 24 15.69 -30.60 13.09
N LEU A 25 14.63 -30.65 12.28
CA LEU A 25 14.71 -31.07 10.88
C LEU A 25 15.37 -29.97 10.04
N LEU A 26 15.01 -28.71 10.31
CA LEU A 26 15.56 -27.54 9.61
C LEU A 26 16.80 -26.95 10.29
N GLY A 27 17.03 -27.30 11.57
CA GLY A 27 18.09 -26.74 12.40
C GLY A 27 17.89 -25.25 12.69
N ARG A 28 16.64 -24.79 12.85
CA ARG A 28 16.28 -23.37 13.02
C ARG A 28 15.26 -23.17 14.12
N SER A 29 15.38 -22.06 14.83
CA SER A 29 14.42 -21.60 15.83
C SER A 29 13.34 -20.69 15.22
N ASN A 30 12.18 -20.59 15.88
CA ASN A 30 11.13 -19.66 15.45
C ASN A 30 11.59 -18.20 15.44
N ALA A 31 12.46 -17.79 16.36
CA ALA A 31 13.01 -16.43 16.42
C ALA A 31 13.90 -16.13 15.20
N GLU A 32 14.67 -17.10 14.70
CA GLU A 32 15.42 -16.96 13.45
C GLU A 32 14.48 -16.77 12.26
N VAL A 33 13.41 -17.56 12.17
CA VAL A 33 12.40 -17.43 11.12
C VAL A 33 11.69 -16.07 11.22
N ALA A 34 11.30 -15.64 12.42
CA ALA A 34 10.64 -14.37 12.68
C ALA A 34 11.54 -13.17 12.35
N ALA A 35 12.82 -13.20 12.73
CA ALA A 35 13.78 -12.16 12.41
C ALA A 35 14.03 -12.04 10.90
N LEU A 36 14.14 -13.17 10.20
CA LEU A 36 14.24 -13.19 8.74
C LEU A 36 13.00 -12.63 8.05
N SER A 37 11.82 -13.00 8.54
CA SER A 37 10.53 -12.47 8.06
C SER A 37 10.44 -10.96 8.28
N ARG A 38 10.74 -10.48 9.49
CA ARG A 38 10.73 -9.04 9.82
C ARG A 38 11.71 -8.26 8.95
N SER A 39 12.85 -8.87 8.62
CA SER A 39 13.84 -8.30 7.71
C SER A 39 13.40 -8.25 6.25
N GLN A 40 12.27 -8.87 5.87
CA GLN A 40 11.63 -8.66 4.56
C GLN A 40 10.83 -7.36 4.48
N HIS A 41 10.58 -6.65 5.59
CA HIS A 41 9.99 -5.30 5.60
C HIS A 41 11.01 -4.22 5.18
N LYS A 42 11.67 -4.44 4.04
CA LYS A 42 12.82 -3.66 3.57
C LYS A 42 12.49 -2.18 3.32
N SER A 43 11.27 -1.87 2.90
CA SER A 43 10.81 -0.48 2.69
C SER A 43 10.68 0.34 3.98
N GLN A 44 10.45 -0.32 5.12
CA GLN A 44 10.28 0.32 6.43
C GLN A 44 11.55 0.26 7.30
N GLY A 45 12.54 -0.55 6.90
CA GLY A 45 13.79 -0.71 7.65
C GLY A 45 13.61 -1.45 8.98
N PHE A 46 12.69 -2.43 9.06
CA PHE A 46 12.41 -3.18 10.30
C PHE A 46 13.28 -4.44 10.51
N GLY A 47 14.49 -4.47 9.94
CA GLY A 47 15.43 -5.56 10.19
C GLY A 47 15.67 -5.77 11.69
N SER A 48 15.75 -7.04 12.11
CA SER A 48 15.99 -7.41 13.50
C SER A 48 16.91 -8.62 13.60
N ALA A 49 17.70 -8.69 14.67
CA ALA A 49 18.41 -9.91 15.04
C ALA A 49 17.46 -10.87 15.77
N PRO A 50 17.63 -12.20 15.62
CA PRO A 50 16.90 -13.17 16.40
C PRO A 50 17.36 -13.15 17.86
N GLU A 51 16.44 -13.44 18.78
CA GLU A 51 16.78 -13.75 20.16
C GLU A 51 17.13 -15.24 20.28
N LEU A 52 18.10 -15.55 21.14
CA LEU A 52 18.58 -16.91 21.36
C LEU A 52 18.02 -17.46 22.66
N GLY A 53 17.56 -18.72 22.61
CA GLY A 53 17.05 -19.44 23.78
C GLY A 53 15.53 -19.42 23.89
N SER A 54 15.04 -20.11 24.92
CA SER A 54 13.62 -20.26 25.24
C SER A 54 12.97 -18.88 25.46
N GLN A 55 11.78 -18.72 24.89
CA GLN A 55 10.95 -17.54 25.08
C GLN A 55 9.55 -17.99 25.44
N ILE A 56 9.07 -17.58 26.62
CA ILE A 56 7.72 -17.91 27.09
C ILE A 56 6.81 -16.72 26.84
N GLU A 57 5.82 -16.91 25.99
CA GLU A 57 4.72 -15.98 25.77
C GLU A 57 3.50 -16.40 26.61
N TYR A 58 2.70 -15.42 27.01
CA TYR A 58 1.49 -15.65 27.80
C TYR A 58 0.26 -15.21 27.01
N LEU A 59 -0.65 -16.15 26.73
CA LEU A 59 -1.94 -15.87 26.10
C LEU A 59 -3.04 -15.78 27.15
N GLU A 60 -3.71 -14.64 27.26
CA GLU A 60 -4.86 -14.47 28.16
C GLU A 60 -6.16 -14.91 27.50
N LEU A 61 -6.95 -15.73 28.19
CA LEU A 61 -8.27 -16.13 27.73
C LEU A 61 -9.29 -15.01 27.97
N ILE A 62 -9.74 -14.37 26.89
CA ILE A 62 -10.76 -13.31 26.95
C ILE A 62 -12.19 -13.89 27.00
N ASN A 63 -12.45 -15.01 26.31
CA ASN A 63 -13.76 -15.65 26.26
C ASN A 63 -13.63 -17.13 25.84
N GLY A 64 -14.62 -17.96 26.17
CA GLY A 64 -14.66 -19.40 25.87
C GLY A 64 -14.28 -20.28 27.07
N ASP A 65 -14.23 -21.59 26.83
CA ASP A 65 -13.86 -22.56 27.85
C ASP A 65 -12.36 -22.52 28.13
N LYS A 66 -11.99 -22.64 29.41
CA LYS A 66 -10.58 -22.69 29.81
C LYS A 66 -9.93 -23.96 29.27
N PRO A 67 -8.79 -23.87 28.56
CA PRO A 67 -8.05 -25.05 28.13
C PRO A 67 -7.64 -25.95 29.29
N GLN A 68 -7.63 -27.26 29.06
CA GLN A 68 -7.32 -28.25 30.10
C GLN A 68 -5.83 -28.29 30.46
N ASN A 69 -4.98 -27.72 29.60
CA ASN A 69 -3.53 -27.71 29.69
C ASN A 69 -3.00 -26.42 29.03
N ASN A 70 -1.67 -26.32 28.86
CA ASN A 70 -1.06 -25.17 28.18
C ASN A 70 -1.17 -25.24 26.63
N ASP A 71 -2.12 -26.00 26.09
CA ASP A 71 -2.42 -26.02 24.66
C ASP A 71 -3.64 -25.14 24.38
N PRO A 72 -3.50 -24.03 23.63
CA PRO A 72 -4.63 -23.18 23.27
C PRO A 72 -5.70 -23.90 22.43
N PHE A 73 -5.38 -25.06 21.84
CA PHE A 73 -6.31 -25.88 21.04
C PHE A 73 -6.87 -27.09 21.80
N SER A 74 -6.64 -27.20 23.11
CA SER A 74 -7.11 -28.34 23.90
C SER A 74 -8.63 -28.52 23.76
N GLY A 75 -9.08 -29.76 23.55
CA GLY A 75 -10.51 -30.08 23.35
C GLY A 75 -10.97 -30.02 21.90
N LEU A 76 -10.14 -29.58 20.95
CA LEU A 76 -10.41 -29.66 19.52
C LEU A 76 -9.82 -30.94 18.92
N ASP A 77 -10.65 -31.77 18.28
CA ASP A 77 -10.16 -32.91 17.50
C ASP A 77 -9.63 -32.45 16.14
N THR A 78 -8.29 -32.39 16.01
CA THR A 78 -7.58 -32.04 14.79
C THR A 78 -7.13 -33.26 13.98
N SER A 79 -7.41 -34.48 14.45
CA SER A 79 -7.07 -35.75 13.79
C SER A 79 -8.08 -36.12 12.70
N TRP A 80 -7.86 -37.20 11.97
CA TRP A 80 -8.86 -37.69 11.00
C TRP A 80 -10.13 -38.23 11.66
N ASN A 81 -10.13 -38.48 12.98
CA ASN A 81 -11.31 -38.97 13.71
C ASN A 81 -12.48 -37.98 13.73
N ARG A 82 -12.22 -36.69 13.47
CA ARG A 82 -13.26 -35.68 13.28
C ARG A 82 -14.18 -35.98 12.10
N LEU A 83 -13.73 -36.84 11.18
CA LEU A 83 -14.50 -37.26 10.01
C LEU A 83 -15.02 -38.69 10.23
N PRO A 84 -16.32 -38.96 9.96
CA PRO A 84 -16.92 -40.29 10.18
C PRO A 84 -16.21 -41.46 9.46
N ASP A 85 -15.56 -41.18 8.34
CA ASP A 85 -14.83 -42.11 7.47
C ASP A 85 -13.30 -41.93 7.51
N GLY A 86 -12.78 -41.15 8.47
CA GLY A 86 -11.35 -40.81 8.54
C GLY A 86 -10.42 -41.85 9.18
N ALA A 87 -10.95 -42.85 9.89
CA ALA A 87 -10.12 -43.78 10.68
C ALA A 87 -9.11 -44.60 9.83
N LEU A 88 -9.49 -44.97 8.61
CA LEU A 88 -8.56 -45.65 7.69
C LEU A 88 -7.44 -44.73 7.24
N LEU A 89 -7.77 -43.48 6.91
CA LEU A 89 -6.81 -42.44 6.53
C LEU A 89 -5.84 -42.13 7.69
N GLU A 90 -6.33 -42.05 8.93
CA GLU A 90 -5.50 -41.92 10.14
C GLU A 90 -4.43 -43.01 10.19
N ARG A 91 -4.86 -44.27 10.08
CA ARG A 91 -3.94 -45.42 10.16
C ARG A 91 -2.91 -45.40 9.04
N MET A 92 -3.33 -45.15 7.80
CA MET A 92 -2.42 -45.12 6.65
C MET A 92 -1.42 -43.97 6.73
N THR A 93 -1.88 -42.78 7.11
CA THR A 93 -1.02 -41.59 7.25
C THR A 93 -0.06 -41.74 8.42
N ALA A 94 -0.51 -42.19 9.59
CA ALA A 94 0.36 -42.45 10.74
C ALA A 94 1.44 -43.50 10.43
N GLN A 95 1.07 -44.60 9.76
CA GLN A 95 2.04 -45.62 9.35
C GLN A 95 3.08 -45.05 8.38
N LEU A 96 2.64 -44.28 7.37
CA LEU A 96 3.55 -43.66 6.41
C LEU A 96 4.51 -42.67 7.08
N ILE A 97 4.02 -41.83 8.00
CA ILE A 97 4.85 -40.86 8.73
C ILE A 97 5.96 -41.58 9.51
N LEU A 98 5.66 -42.69 10.17
CA LEU A 98 6.65 -43.47 10.93
C LEU A 98 7.74 -44.10 10.06
N GLN A 99 7.43 -44.38 8.80
CA GLN A 99 8.32 -45.09 7.86
C GLN A 99 8.80 -44.20 6.71
N PHE A 100 8.58 -42.89 6.81
CA PHE A 100 8.80 -41.98 5.70
C PHE A 100 10.28 -41.94 5.33
N ASP A 101 10.60 -42.28 4.08
CA ASP A 101 11.96 -42.21 3.57
C ASP A 101 12.29 -40.77 3.16
N PHE A 102 12.99 -40.04 4.03
CA PHE A 102 13.42 -38.67 3.74
C PHE A 102 14.65 -38.59 2.84
N GLN A 103 15.42 -39.67 2.70
CA GLN A 103 16.62 -39.71 1.85
C GLN A 103 16.27 -39.98 0.39
N GLU A 104 15.31 -40.88 0.18
CA GLU A 104 14.76 -41.23 -1.13
C GLU A 104 13.23 -41.04 -1.14
N PRO A 105 12.73 -39.79 -1.20
CA PRO A 105 11.30 -39.48 -1.06
C PRO A 105 10.39 -40.23 -2.05
N TYR A 106 10.89 -40.59 -3.22
CA TYR A 106 10.13 -41.33 -4.23
C TYR A 106 9.71 -42.73 -3.76
N ASN A 107 10.39 -43.33 -2.77
CA ASN A 107 10.01 -44.62 -2.18
C ASN A 107 8.64 -44.56 -1.48
N ASN A 108 8.23 -43.36 -1.04
CA ASN A 108 6.94 -43.14 -0.38
C ASN A 108 5.76 -43.03 -1.36
N VAL A 109 6.01 -42.83 -2.66
CA VAL A 109 4.97 -42.48 -3.65
C VAL A 109 3.88 -43.54 -3.74
N LYS A 110 4.24 -44.83 -3.65
CA LYS A 110 3.25 -45.90 -3.68
C LYS A 110 2.22 -45.74 -2.55
N ALA A 111 2.68 -45.62 -1.31
CA ALA A 111 1.80 -45.42 -0.15
C ALA A 111 0.99 -44.12 -0.25
N LEU A 112 1.60 -43.04 -0.74
CA LEU A 112 0.91 -41.77 -0.97
C LEU A 112 -0.21 -41.89 -2.00
N THR A 113 0.00 -42.63 -3.10
CA THR A 113 -1.03 -42.86 -4.13
C THR A 113 -2.16 -43.77 -3.62
N GLU A 114 -1.86 -44.72 -2.74
CA GLU A 114 -2.88 -45.53 -2.05
C GLU A 114 -3.74 -44.66 -1.11
N ILE A 115 -3.10 -43.76 -0.33
CA ILE A 115 -3.81 -42.77 0.49
C ILE A 115 -4.66 -41.84 -0.39
N TYR A 116 -4.14 -41.40 -1.53
CA TYR A 116 -4.87 -40.55 -2.48
C TYR A 116 -6.13 -41.22 -2.99
N GLN A 117 -6.06 -42.50 -3.35
CA GLN A 117 -7.24 -43.28 -3.76
C GLN A 117 -8.26 -43.44 -2.63
N GLU A 118 -7.82 -43.60 -1.39
CA GLU A 118 -8.74 -43.64 -0.25
C GLU A 118 -9.38 -42.28 0.01
N LEU A 119 -8.61 -41.20 -0.10
CA LEU A 119 -9.10 -39.84 0.07
C LEU A 119 -10.12 -39.46 -1.00
N LEU A 120 -10.02 -40.00 -2.22
CA LEU A 120 -11.05 -39.86 -3.26
C LEU A 120 -12.42 -40.46 -2.84
N LYS A 121 -12.47 -41.33 -1.84
CA LYS A 121 -13.71 -41.93 -1.32
C LYS A 121 -14.32 -41.12 -0.17
N LEU A 122 -13.58 -40.16 0.38
CA LEU A 122 -14.04 -39.32 1.49
C LEU A 122 -15.34 -38.60 1.12
N LYS A 123 -16.32 -38.65 2.02
CA LYS A 123 -17.65 -38.06 1.80
C LYS A 123 -17.69 -36.55 1.99
N ASP A 124 -16.90 -36.03 2.92
CA ASP A 124 -16.85 -34.60 3.21
C ASP A 124 -16.20 -33.84 2.04
N PRO A 125 -16.96 -32.99 1.30
CA PRO A 125 -16.44 -32.35 0.10
C PRO A 125 -15.41 -31.26 0.41
N TYR A 126 -15.50 -30.63 1.59
CA TYR A 126 -14.61 -29.55 2.00
C TYR A 126 -13.21 -30.09 2.32
N TRP A 127 -13.13 -31.08 3.22
CA TRP A 127 -11.85 -31.69 3.60
C TRP A 127 -11.25 -32.49 2.47
N LYS A 128 -12.06 -33.18 1.66
CA LYS A 128 -11.58 -33.90 0.49
C LYS A 128 -10.82 -32.98 -0.46
N LYS A 129 -11.36 -31.81 -0.78
CA LYS A 129 -10.70 -30.84 -1.67
C LYS A 129 -9.34 -30.42 -1.12
N ILE A 130 -9.32 -29.93 0.13
CA ILE A 130 -8.09 -29.42 0.78
C ILE A 130 -7.03 -30.51 0.83
N LYS A 131 -7.40 -31.71 1.30
CA LYS A 131 -6.45 -32.80 1.51
C LYS A 131 -5.97 -33.43 0.21
N LEU A 132 -6.77 -33.44 -0.86
CA LEU A 132 -6.31 -33.89 -2.18
C LEU A 132 -5.27 -32.92 -2.75
N GLU A 133 -5.47 -31.61 -2.59
CA GLU A 133 -4.50 -30.60 -3.03
C GLU A 133 -3.17 -30.72 -2.26
N GLU A 134 -3.22 -30.83 -0.93
CA GLU A 134 -2.04 -31.05 -0.08
C GLU A 134 -1.29 -32.34 -0.47
N LEU A 135 -1.99 -33.47 -0.56
CA LEU A 135 -1.38 -34.77 -0.88
C LEU A 135 -0.81 -34.82 -2.29
N THR A 136 -1.49 -34.20 -3.26
CA THR A 136 -0.99 -34.07 -4.63
C THR A 136 0.33 -33.29 -4.68
N SER A 137 0.44 -32.24 -3.86
CA SER A 137 1.70 -31.48 -3.70
C SER A 137 2.82 -32.34 -3.10
N ILE A 138 2.51 -33.15 -2.08
CA ILE A 138 3.47 -34.08 -1.47
C ILE A 138 3.94 -35.11 -2.51
N ILE A 139 3.03 -35.74 -3.25
CA ILE A 139 3.37 -36.72 -4.30
C ILE A 139 4.28 -36.09 -5.35
N LYS A 140 3.93 -34.89 -5.84
CA LYS A 140 4.76 -34.13 -6.79
C LYS A 140 6.18 -33.90 -6.24
N ASN A 141 6.30 -33.46 -4.98
CA ASN A 141 7.58 -33.17 -4.35
C ASN A 141 8.41 -34.46 -4.13
N CYS A 142 7.79 -35.56 -3.72
CA CYS A 142 8.45 -36.85 -3.55
C CYS A 142 9.02 -37.41 -4.86
N LEU A 143 8.34 -37.15 -5.98
CA LEU A 143 8.81 -37.49 -7.32
C LEU A 143 9.87 -36.52 -7.87
N GLY A 144 10.03 -35.35 -7.23
CA GLY A 144 10.76 -34.23 -7.81
C GLY A 144 10.16 -33.73 -9.12
N LEU A 145 8.88 -34.02 -9.37
CA LEU A 145 8.19 -33.74 -10.63
C LEU A 145 8.04 -32.22 -10.82
N ARG A 146 8.54 -31.70 -11.94
CA ARG A 146 8.47 -30.26 -12.26
C ARG A 146 7.75 -30.06 -13.56
N MET A 147 6.88 -29.06 -13.60
CA MET A 147 6.18 -28.64 -14.80
C MET A 147 6.27 -27.13 -14.94
N GLN A 148 6.23 -26.67 -16.18
CA GLN A 148 6.24 -25.26 -16.51
C GLN A 148 5.21 -24.97 -17.60
N PHE A 149 4.59 -23.81 -17.50
CA PHE A 149 3.71 -23.24 -18.52
C PHE A 149 4.12 -21.77 -18.65
N ASN A 150 4.98 -21.48 -19.63
CA ASN A 150 5.72 -20.23 -19.68
C ASN A 150 5.40 -19.41 -20.93
N SER A 151 5.32 -18.11 -20.74
CA SER A 151 5.41 -17.09 -21.78
C SER A 151 6.87 -16.67 -21.99
N ARG A 152 7.17 -16.17 -23.20
CA ARG A 152 8.42 -15.44 -23.49
C ARG A 152 8.32 -13.94 -23.24
N GLU A 153 7.11 -13.43 -23.01
CA GLU A 153 6.83 -12.03 -22.72
C GLU A 153 6.06 -11.91 -21.38
N PRO A 154 6.32 -10.89 -20.55
CA PRO A 154 5.63 -10.70 -19.28
C PRO A 154 4.14 -10.33 -19.43
N LEU A 155 3.78 -9.74 -20.57
CA LEU A 155 2.51 -9.06 -20.78
C LEU A 155 1.78 -9.60 -22.02
N GLY A 156 0.45 -9.53 -22.01
CA GLY A 156 -0.36 -9.72 -23.21
C GLY A 156 -1.72 -9.03 -23.13
N VAL A 157 -2.41 -9.01 -24.26
CA VAL A 157 -3.77 -8.43 -24.37
C VAL A 157 -4.72 -9.56 -24.71
N SER A 158 -5.85 -9.64 -24.01
CA SER A 158 -6.90 -10.65 -24.26
C SER A 158 -7.31 -10.68 -25.74
N GLY A 159 -7.61 -11.87 -26.25
CA GLY A 159 -7.94 -12.10 -27.65
C GLY A 159 -6.72 -12.22 -28.59
N ASN A 160 -5.53 -11.77 -28.18
CA ASN A 160 -4.31 -11.97 -28.97
C ASN A 160 -3.78 -13.41 -28.82
N GLN A 161 -3.12 -13.88 -29.87
CA GLN A 161 -2.38 -15.14 -29.84
C GLN A 161 -1.01 -14.96 -29.18
N LEU A 162 -0.61 -15.95 -28.40
CA LEU A 162 0.70 -16.01 -27.76
C LEU A 162 1.28 -17.42 -27.86
N THR A 163 2.59 -17.52 -28.06
CA THR A 163 3.30 -18.80 -27.98
C THR A 163 3.71 -19.07 -26.53
N ALA A 164 3.23 -20.18 -25.99
CA ALA A 164 3.64 -20.72 -24.70
C ALA A 164 4.59 -21.91 -24.88
N THR A 165 5.49 -22.07 -23.92
CA THR A 165 6.34 -23.25 -23.77
C THR A 165 5.86 -24.07 -22.58
N LEU A 166 5.46 -25.31 -22.83
CA LEU A 166 5.13 -26.29 -21.81
C LEU A 166 6.35 -27.18 -21.56
N LYS A 167 6.67 -27.43 -20.29
CA LYS A 167 7.72 -28.39 -19.91
C LYS A 167 7.23 -29.32 -18.82
N ALA A 168 7.73 -30.55 -18.81
CA ALA A 168 7.55 -31.50 -17.72
C ALA A 168 8.80 -32.37 -17.57
N ILE A 169 9.23 -32.63 -16.34
CA ILE A 169 10.36 -33.52 -16.05
C ILE A 169 10.06 -34.37 -14.82
N ASN A 170 10.32 -35.66 -14.93
CA ASN A 170 10.30 -36.62 -13.84
C ASN A 170 11.74 -37.09 -13.56
N PRO A 171 12.42 -36.58 -12.52
CA PRO A 171 13.77 -37.02 -12.17
C PRO A 171 13.79 -38.35 -11.40
N SER A 172 12.65 -38.82 -10.87
CA SER A 172 12.58 -40.06 -10.10
C SER A 172 12.76 -41.32 -10.96
N PRO A 173 13.09 -42.47 -10.36
CA PRO A 173 13.08 -43.76 -11.06
C PRO A 173 11.67 -44.32 -11.28
N ILE A 174 10.63 -43.71 -10.71
CA ILE A 174 9.25 -44.19 -10.84
C ILE A 174 8.72 -43.86 -12.24
N PRO A 175 8.22 -44.85 -13.02
CA PRO A 175 7.62 -44.60 -14.32
C PRO A 175 6.36 -43.73 -14.20
N ILE A 176 6.31 -42.64 -14.96
CA ILE A 176 5.17 -41.72 -15.03
C ILE A 176 4.85 -41.46 -16.50
N LYS A 177 3.56 -41.38 -16.81
CA LYS A 177 3.08 -41.01 -18.14
C LYS A 177 2.31 -39.70 -18.08
N LEU A 178 2.65 -38.76 -18.96
CA LEU A 178 1.83 -37.56 -19.21
C LEU A 178 0.76 -37.95 -20.23
N GLU A 179 -0.50 -38.04 -19.79
CA GLU A 179 -1.63 -38.43 -20.63
C GLU A 179 -2.05 -37.27 -21.53
N LYS A 180 -2.37 -36.13 -20.91
CA LYS A 180 -2.91 -34.95 -21.61
C LYS A 180 -2.69 -33.66 -20.81
N ILE A 181 -2.92 -32.55 -21.47
CA ILE A 181 -2.98 -31.21 -20.89
C ILE A 181 -4.36 -30.61 -21.20
N SER A 182 -5.00 -30.00 -20.21
CA SER A 182 -6.28 -29.29 -20.37
C SER A 182 -6.24 -27.89 -19.76
N GLY A 183 -7.32 -27.11 -19.94
CA GLY A 183 -7.43 -25.73 -19.43
C GLY A 183 -7.13 -24.73 -20.54
N ALA A 184 -6.19 -23.81 -20.31
CA ALA A 184 -5.78 -22.81 -21.29
C ALA A 184 -5.21 -23.43 -22.59
N ILE A 185 -4.58 -24.59 -22.47
CA ILE A 185 -4.13 -25.42 -23.59
C ILE A 185 -4.85 -26.76 -23.51
N GLN A 186 -5.35 -27.24 -24.66
CA GLN A 186 -5.94 -28.57 -24.81
C GLN A 186 -5.04 -29.41 -25.72
N MET A 187 -4.49 -30.50 -25.20
CA MET A 187 -3.54 -31.34 -25.92
C MET A 187 -3.55 -32.78 -25.41
N GLU A 188 -3.66 -33.74 -26.31
CA GLU A 188 -3.34 -35.14 -26.04
C GLU A 188 -1.83 -35.36 -26.20
N VAL A 189 -1.19 -35.99 -25.20
CA VAL A 189 0.26 -36.22 -25.18
C VAL A 189 0.56 -37.71 -25.26
N ASN A 190 0.05 -38.47 -24.29
CA ASN A 190 0.18 -39.93 -24.18
C ASN A 190 1.64 -40.45 -24.21
N GLN A 191 2.57 -39.74 -23.56
CA GLN A 191 4.00 -40.09 -23.57
C GLN A 191 4.52 -40.45 -22.17
N PRO A 192 5.35 -41.51 -22.04
CA PRO A 192 6.11 -41.73 -20.81
C PRO A 192 7.14 -40.62 -20.63
N LEU A 193 7.27 -40.10 -19.41
CA LEU A 193 8.37 -39.20 -19.06
C LEU A 193 9.61 -40.03 -18.74
N ALA A 194 10.60 -40.00 -19.63
CA ALA A 194 11.88 -40.63 -19.39
C ALA A 194 12.55 -40.02 -18.14
N SER A 195 13.16 -40.86 -17.31
CA SER A 195 13.77 -40.43 -16.07
C SER A 195 14.84 -39.35 -16.34
N ASN A 196 14.73 -38.25 -15.61
CA ASN A 196 15.59 -37.07 -15.67
C ASN A 196 15.76 -36.47 -17.09
N SER A 197 14.77 -36.65 -17.96
CA SER A 197 14.74 -36.06 -19.29
C SER A 197 13.56 -35.10 -19.43
N SER A 198 13.82 -33.89 -19.93
CA SER A 198 12.77 -32.87 -20.09
C SER A 198 11.91 -33.18 -21.31
N TRP A 199 10.60 -33.27 -21.10
CA TRP A 199 9.61 -33.10 -22.15
C TRP A 199 9.36 -31.60 -22.35
N GLU A 200 9.29 -31.15 -23.60
CA GLU A 200 9.08 -29.75 -23.95
C GLU A 200 8.25 -29.62 -25.22
N GLN A 201 7.26 -28.73 -25.22
CA GLN A 201 6.40 -28.48 -26.38
C GLN A 201 6.00 -27.00 -26.44
N ASN A 202 6.12 -26.39 -27.62
CA ASN A 202 5.60 -25.05 -27.87
C ASN A 202 4.19 -25.11 -28.41
N GLN A 203 3.30 -24.23 -27.94
CA GLN A 203 1.91 -24.14 -28.37
C GLN A 203 1.46 -22.70 -28.52
N VAL A 204 0.67 -22.43 -29.56
CA VAL A 204 0.02 -21.14 -29.74
C VAL A 204 -1.40 -21.25 -29.20
N PHE A 205 -1.80 -20.32 -28.34
CA PHE A 205 -3.16 -20.24 -27.83
C PHE A 205 -3.63 -18.77 -27.79
N VAL A 206 -4.93 -18.57 -27.70
CA VAL A 206 -5.55 -17.24 -27.58
C VAL A 206 -5.65 -16.89 -26.11
N LEU A 207 -5.17 -15.70 -25.74
CA LEU A 207 -5.25 -15.20 -24.37
C LEU A 207 -6.72 -14.96 -23.99
N PRO A 208 -7.18 -15.45 -22.83
CA PRO A 208 -8.58 -15.32 -22.44
C PRO A 208 -8.93 -13.89 -22.00
N GLU A 209 -10.22 -13.58 -21.97
CA GLU A 209 -10.77 -12.31 -21.45
C GLU A 209 -10.86 -12.32 -19.92
N GLU A 210 -9.71 -12.33 -19.26
CA GLU A 210 -9.58 -12.43 -17.80
C GLU A 210 -8.82 -11.23 -17.21
N LYS A 211 -8.79 -11.12 -15.87
CA LYS A 211 -8.04 -10.08 -15.15
C LYS A 211 -6.96 -10.71 -14.27
N THR A 212 -5.74 -10.21 -14.38
CA THR A 212 -4.58 -10.69 -13.61
C THR A 212 -4.09 -9.70 -12.54
N THR A 213 -4.46 -8.41 -12.66
CA THR A 213 -4.17 -7.39 -11.65
C THR A 213 -4.90 -7.73 -10.33
N PRO A 214 -4.42 -7.25 -9.16
CA PRO A 214 -5.15 -7.38 -7.91
C PRO A 214 -6.60 -6.91 -8.01
N TYR A 215 -7.55 -7.80 -7.71
CA TYR A 215 -8.96 -7.63 -8.04
C TYR A 215 -9.60 -6.44 -7.31
N TRP A 216 -9.07 -6.08 -6.15
CA TRP A 216 -9.54 -4.97 -5.32
C TRP A 216 -9.10 -3.58 -5.84
N LEU A 217 -8.28 -3.53 -6.89
CA LEU A 217 -7.83 -2.29 -7.54
C LEU A 217 -8.59 -1.94 -8.82
N LEU A 218 -9.43 -2.86 -9.31
CA LEU A 218 -10.17 -2.69 -10.56
C LEU A 218 -11.27 -1.63 -10.48
N GLU A 219 -11.78 -1.39 -9.27
CA GLU A 219 -12.85 -0.44 -8.99
C GLU A 219 -12.38 0.60 -7.96
N LYS A 220 -13.01 1.77 -8.00
CA LYS A 220 -12.80 2.78 -6.97
C LYS A 220 -13.41 2.32 -5.65
N GLY A 221 -12.58 2.28 -4.60
CA GLY A 221 -13.01 1.99 -3.24
C GLY A 221 -13.69 3.18 -2.54
N THR A 222 -14.10 2.95 -1.29
CA THR A 222 -14.53 4.01 -0.37
C THR A 222 -13.40 4.31 0.62
N LEU A 223 -13.64 5.24 1.54
CA LEU A 223 -12.66 5.54 2.58
C LEU A 223 -12.39 4.29 3.44
N GLY A 224 -11.12 3.90 3.53
CA GLY A 224 -10.67 2.74 4.29
C GLY A 224 -11.03 1.37 3.70
N ASN A 225 -11.70 1.28 2.54
CA ASN A 225 -12.16 0.02 1.98
C ASN A 225 -12.01 -0.06 0.46
N PHE A 226 -11.60 -1.23 -0.05
CA PHE A 226 -11.66 -1.51 -1.47
C PHE A 226 -13.07 -1.90 -1.92
N SER A 227 -13.42 -1.61 -3.17
CA SER A 227 -14.64 -2.15 -3.80
C SER A 227 -14.31 -3.48 -4.47
N VAL A 228 -15.10 -4.51 -4.17
CA VAL A 228 -14.97 -5.85 -4.75
C VAL A 228 -16.36 -6.33 -5.11
N SER A 229 -16.69 -6.27 -6.40
CA SER A 229 -18.00 -6.65 -6.93
C SER A 229 -18.21 -8.17 -6.93
N ASN A 230 -17.18 -8.96 -7.21
CA ASN A 230 -17.25 -10.42 -7.17
C ASN A 230 -17.06 -10.97 -5.72
N PRO A 231 -18.10 -11.56 -5.09
CA PRO A 231 -18.00 -12.09 -3.74
C PRO A 231 -16.99 -13.22 -3.58
N ASP A 232 -16.77 -14.03 -4.62
CA ASP A 232 -15.87 -15.21 -4.57
C ASP A 232 -14.39 -14.82 -4.45
N LEU A 233 -14.07 -13.58 -4.78
CA LEU A 233 -12.73 -13.04 -4.64
C LEU A 233 -12.48 -12.46 -3.24
N LYS A 234 -13.53 -12.13 -2.47
CA LYS A 234 -13.36 -11.45 -1.17
C LYS A 234 -12.61 -12.34 -0.17
N GLY A 235 -11.58 -11.76 0.44
CA GLY A 235 -10.73 -12.44 1.42
C GLY A 235 -9.60 -13.28 0.82
N LEU A 236 -9.53 -13.41 -0.50
CA LEU A 236 -8.37 -14.01 -1.15
C LEU A 236 -7.16 -13.07 -1.04
N PRO A 237 -5.95 -13.59 -0.79
CA PRO A 237 -4.77 -12.76 -0.60
C PRO A 237 -4.30 -12.10 -1.91
N GLU A 238 -4.61 -12.71 -3.07
CA GLU A 238 -4.25 -12.25 -4.41
C GLU A 238 -5.37 -12.62 -5.40
N THR A 239 -5.36 -12.02 -6.59
CA THR A 239 -6.17 -12.50 -7.71
C THR A 239 -5.68 -13.89 -8.12
N PRO A 240 -6.53 -14.94 -8.06
CA PRO A 240 -6.14 -16.27 -8.53
C PRO A 240 -5.66 -16.19 -9.97
N ASN A 241 -4.54 -16.83 -10.31
CA ASN A 241 -4.03 -16.81 -11.67
C ASN A 241 -5.09 -17.39 -12.63
N PRO A 242 -5.67 -16.57 -13.53
CA PRO A 242 -6.80 -17.01 -14.34
C PRO A 242 -6.36 -17.87 -15.52
N ILE A 243 -5.07 -17.84 -15.89
CA ILE A 243 -4.52 -18.60 -17.01
C ILE A 243 -3.72 -19.77 -16.45
N LYS A 244 -4.31 -20.97 -16.52
CA LYS A 244 -3.68 -22.20 -16.05
C LYS A 244 -3.89 -23.35 -17.01
N SER A 245 -2.94 -24.28 -16.99
CA SER A 245 -3.04 -25.56 -17.67
C SER A 245 -2.87 -26.70 -16.69
N ASP A 246 -3.77 -27.67 -16.77
CA ASP A 246 -3.78 -28.86 -15.92
C ASP A 246 -3.02 -29.97 -16.64
N PHE A 247 -1.96 -30.48 -16.02
CA PHE A 247 -1.19 -31.61 -16.51
C PHE A 247 -1.76 -32.89 -15.88
N HIS A 248 -2.19 -33.83 -16.71
CA HIS A 248 -2.79 -35.09 -16.27
C HIS A 248 -1.77 -36.22 -16.37
N PHE A 249 -1.38 -36.76 -15.22
CA PHE A 249 -0.41 -37.83 -15.12
C PHE A 249 -1.06 -39.14 -14.72
N ASP A 250 -0.56 -40.23 -15.30
CA ASP A 250 -0.69 -41.58 -14.76
C ASP A 250 0.58 -41.92 -13.98
N ILE A 251 0.41 -42.08 -12.67
CA ILE A 251 1.47 -42.39 -11.70
C ILE A 251 1.14 -43.76 -11.10
N GLN A 252 1.81 -44.80 -11.59
CA GLN A 252 1.58 -46.20 -11.16
C GLN A 252 0.12 -46.66 -11.26
N GLY A 253 -0.62 -46.21 -12.28
CA GLY A 253 -2.04 -46.52 -12.49
C GLY A 253 -3.01 -45.54 -11.82
N VAL A 254 -2.50 -44.55 -11.08
CA VAL A 254 -3.32 -43.52 -10.42
C VAL A 254 -3.27 -42.22 -11.20
N LYS A 255 -4.45 -41.73 -11.58
CA LYS A 255 -4.60 -40.47 -12.32
C LYS A 255 -4.55 -39.29 -11.38
N ILE A 256 -3.55 -38.43 -11.57
CA ILE A 256 -3.33 -37.23 -10.76
C ILE A 256 -3.22 -36.02 -11.69
N THR A 257 -3.98 -34.98 -11.36
CA THR A 257 -4.02 -33.73 -12.11
C THR A 257 -3.28 -32.65 -11.34
N LEU A 258 -2.34 -31.98 -12.01
CA LEU A 258 -1.53 -30.92 -11.43
C LEU A 258 -1.74 -29.60 -12.20
N PRO A 259 -2.36 -28.58 -11.58
CA PRO A 259 -2.52 -27.27 -12.19
C PRO A 259 -1.19 -26.54 -12.25
N VAL A 260 -0.89 -25.91 -13.39
CA VAL A 260 0.32 -25.11 -13.61
C VAL A 260 -0.09 -23.73 -14.10
N PRO A 261 0.25 -22.66 -13.37
CA PRO A 261 -0.07 -21.29 -13.76
C PRO A 261 0.77 -20.85 -14.96
N PHE A 262 0.21 -19.97 -15.79
CA PHE A 262 0.96 -19.31 -16.84
C PHE A 262 1.87 -18.24 -16.25
N THR A 263 3.17 -18.37 -16.47
CA THR A 263 4.20 -17.49 -15.90
C THR A 263 5.11 -16.93 -16.98
N PHE A 264 5.75 -15.80 -16.72
CA PHE A 264 6.87 -15.32 -17.50
C PHE A 264 8.16 -15.76 -16.80
N ARG A 265 9.12 -16.25 -17.58
CA ARG A 265 10.39 -16.74 -17.06
C ARG A 265 11.54 -16.18 -17.88
N MET A 266 12.51 -15.59 -17.21
CA MET A 266 13.72 -15.04 -17.83
C MET A 266 14.97 -15.37 -17.01
N THR A 267 16.13 -15.16 -17.60
CA THR A 267 17.42 -15.24 -16.90
C THR A 267 17.98 -13.84 -16.77
N ASP A 268 18.06 -13.35 -15.55
CA ASP A 268 18.80 -12.14 -15.18
C ASP A 268 20.27 -12.49 -14.89
N ARG A 269 21.18 -11.56 -15.19
CA ARG A 269 22.63 -11.78 -15.03
C ARG A 269 23.10 -11.73 -13.57
N VAL A 270 22.32 -11.11 -12.69
CA VAL A 270 22.61 -10.96 -11.26
C VAL A 270 21.75 -11.93 -10.46
N ASP A 271 20.44 -11.94 -10.72
CA ASP A 271 19.48 -12.71 -9.92
C ASP A 271 19.29 -14.15 -10.40
N GLY A 272 19.83 -14.50 -11.58
CA GLY A 272 19.70 -15.83 -12.16
C GLY A 272 18.30 -16.07 -12.74
N GLU A 273 17.63 -17.13 -12.30
CA GLU A 273 16.28 -17.41 -12.80
C GLU A 273 15.24 -16.50 -12.14
N VAL A 274 14.56 -15.69 -12.97
CA VAL A 274 13.47 -14.82 -12.53
C VAL A 274 12.16 -15.36 -13.08
N VAL A 275 11.19 -15.56 -12.17
CA VAL A 275 9.85 -16.05 -12.49
C VAL A 275 8.84 -15.02 -12.04
N GLU A 276 7.97 -14.61 -12.95
CA GLU A 276 6.94 -13.61 -12.71
C GLU A 276 5.58 -14.14 -13.16
N ASN A 277 4.51 -13.65 -12.53
CA ASN A 277 3.17 -13.92 -13.01
C ASN A 277 2.95 -13.22 -14.36
N PHE A 278 2.41 -13.93 -15.34
CA PHE A 278 2.01 -13.31 -16.60
C PHE A 278 0.84 -12.34 -16.36
N GLN A 279 0.86 -11.17 -17.00
CA GLN A 279 -0.16 -10.15 -16.81
C GLN A 279 -0.95 -9.85 -18.09
N LEU A 280 -2.28 -9.84 -17.96
CA LEU A 280 -3.19 -9.35 -18.98
C LEU A 280 -3.41 -7.84 -18.80
N LEU A 281 -3.14 -7.10 -19.86
CA LEU A 281 -3.39 -5.67 -19.95
C LEU A 281 -4.55 -5.39 -20.91
N PRO A 282 -5.33 -4.31 -20.67
CA PRO A 282 -6.19 -3.80 -21.72
C PRO A 282 -5.35 -3.38 -22.93
N LYS A 283 -5.97 -3.32 -24.10
CA LYS A 283 -5.31 -2.89 -25.34
C LYS A 283 -4.62 -1.53 -25.21
N VAL A 284 -5.20 -0.65 -24.39
CA VAL A 284 -4.70 0.70 -24.14
C VAL A 284 -4.80 1.02 -22.66
N THR A 285 -3.80 1.72 -22.12
CA THR A 285 -3.87 2.37 -20.82
C THR A 285 -3.69 3.87 -20.96
N THR A 286 -4.29 4.61 -20.03
CA THR A 286 -4.33 6.07 -20.05
C THR A 286 -3.89 6.62 -18.69
N GLN A 287 -3.05 7.65 -18.69
CA GLN A 287 -2.55 8.27 -17.46
C GLN A 287 -2.58 9.80 -17.56
N LEU A 288 -3.09 10.44 -16.51
CA LEU A 288 -2.97 11.88 -16.33
C LEU A 288 -1.61 12.21 -15.71
N SER A 289 -1.00 13.33 -16.13
CA SER A 289 0.35 13.71 -15.71
C SER A 289 0.54 13.95 -14.21
N ASN A 290 -0.51 14.38 -13.50
CA ASN A 290 -0.48 14.67 -12.06
C ASN A 290 -1.71 14.07 -11.39
N ASP A 291 -1.58 13.57 -10.17
CA ASP A 291 -2.72 13.09 -9.37
C ASP A 291 -3.60 14.24 -8.84
N LEU A 292 -3.06 15.48 -8.80
CA LEU A 292 -3.76 16.69 -8.35
C LEU A 292 -3.45 17.88 -9.26
N TYR A 293 -4.50 18.58 -9.71
CA TYR A 293 -4.43 19.84 -10.45
C TYR A 293 -5.08 20.93 -9.62
N LEU A 294 -4.27 21.83 -9.06
CA LEU A 294 -4.72 23.00 -8.33
C LEU A 294 -4.98 24.15 -9.30
N PHE A 295 -6.05 24.91 -9.10
CA PHE A 295 -6.40 26.13 -9.84
C PHE A 295 -6.57 27.27 -8.84
N GLU A 296 -5.65 28.22 -8.86
CA GLU A 296 -5.65 29.42 -8.02
C GLU A 296 -6.46 30.57 -8.63
N SER A 297 -6.67 30.53 -9.94
CA SER A 297 -7.39 31.54 -10.71
C SER A 297 -8.37 30.88 -11.68
N ASP A 298 -9.16 31.67 -12.40
CA ASP A 298 -10.07 31.15 -13.43
C ASP A 298 -9.33 30.82 -14.73
N ALA A 299 -8.00 31.00 -14.73
CA ALA A 299 -7.16 30.71 -15.87
C ALA A 299 -7.16 29.20 -16.16
N PRO A 300 -7.31 28.83 -17.44
CA PRO A 300 -7.22 27.44 -17.84
C PRO A 300 -5.83 26.86 -17.59
N LYS A 301 -5.77 25.55 -17.32
CA LYS A 301 -4.52 24.79 -17.20
C LYS A 301 -4.45 23.67 -18.23
N LYS A 302 -3.24 23.42 -18.71
CA LYS A 302 -2.93 22.30 -19.59
C LYS A 302 -2.82 21.02 -18.76
N ILE A 303 -3.60 20.02 -19.14
CA ILE A 303 -3.61 18.68 -18.59
C ILE A 303 -3.12 17.73 -19.68
N ARG A 304 -2.03 17.02 -19.39
CA ARG A 304 -1.47 16.01 -20.30
C ARG A 304 -2.07 14.65 -19.99
N VAL A 305 -2.68 14.05 -21.00
CA VAL A 305 -3.11 12.66 -21.05
C VAL A 305 -2.08 11.87 -21.83
N GLN A 306 -1.41 10.93 -21.18
CA GLN A 306 -0.57 9.94 -21.85
C GLN A 306 -1.42 8.72 -22.21
N VAL A 307 -1.31 8.29 -23.46
CA VAL A 307 -1.92 7.06 -23.99
C VAL A 307 -0.80 6.08 -24.29
N GLN A 308 -0.90 4.85 -23.79
CA GLN A 308 0.04 3.77 -24.07
C GLN A 308 -0.69 2.59 -24.70
N ALA A 309 -0.20 2.14 -25.85
CA ALA A 309 -0.77 1.03 -26.59
C ALA A 309 -0.05 -0.29 -26.26
N HIS A 310 -0.81 -1.29 -25.80
CA HIS A 310 -0.32 -2.65 -25.49
C HIS A 310 -0.59 -3.65 -26.64
N ALA A 311 -1.39 -3.24 -27.61
CA ALA A 311 -1.48 -3.83 -28.94
C ALA A 311 -1.74 -2.73 -29.98
N LYS A 312 -1.72 -3.07 -31.28
CA LYS A 312 -1.90 -2.10 -32.37
C LYS A 312 -3.23 -1.35 -32.24
N LEU A 313 -3.17 -0.05 -32.03
CA LEU A 313 -4.31 0.86 -31.87
C LEU A 313 -4.49 1.68 -33.16
N ASN A 314 -5.70 1.71 -33.72
CA ASN A 314 -5.97 2.49 -34.95
C ASN A 314 -7.29 3.24 -34.84
N ASN A 315 -7.38 4.42 -35.46
CA ASN A 315 -8.62 5.21 -35.54
C ASN A 315 -9.32 5.43 -34.17
N ALA A 316 -8.53 5.60 -33.10
CA ALA A 316 -9.07 5.78 -31.76
C ALA A 316 -9.25 7.26 -31.42
N ILE A 317 -10.07 7.55 -30.41
CA ILE A 317 -10.33 8.91 -29.92
C ILE A 317 -9.98 8.96 -28.44
N VAL A 318 -9.21 9.97 -28.04
CA VAL A 318 -8.91 10.26 -26.63
C VAL A 318 -9.76 11.43 -26.13
N GLN A 319 -10.25 11.29 -24.90
CA GLN A 319 -11.09 12.27 -24.22
C GLN A 319 -10.63 12.46 -22.78
N LEU A 320 -10.66 13.71 -22.31
CA LEU A 320 -10.54 14.06 -20.90
C LEU A 320 -11.93 14.38 -20.35
N HIS A 321 -12.35 13.64 -19.33
CA HIS A 321 -13.65 13.79 -18.69
C HIS A 321 -13.50 14.64 -17.44
N VAL A 322 -14.34 15.66 -17.34
CA VAL A 322 -14.44 16.60 -16.21
C VAL A 322 -15.91 16.73 -15.79
N PRO A 323 -16.22 16.98 -14.51
CA PRO A 323 -17.62 17.11 -14.07
C PRO A 323 -18.23 18.45 -14.50
N GLY A 324 -19.56 18.56 -14.36
CA GLY A 324 -20.31 19.78 -14.71
C GLY A 324 -19.72 21.04 -14.05
N GLY A 325 -19.70 22.14 -14.80
CA GLY A 325 -19.12 23.43 -14.40
C GLY A 325 -17.65 23.59 -14.81
N TRP A 326 -16.91 22.50 -14.99
CA TRP A 326 -15.59 22.51 -15.60
C TRP A 326 -15.71 22.44 -17.12
N LYS A 327 -14.83 23.14 -17.84
CA LYS A 327 -14.79 23.11 -19.30
C LYS A 327 -13.50 22.48 -19.77
N VAL A 328 -13.56 21.69 -20.83
CA VAL A 328 -12.39 21.05 -21.46
C VAL A 328 -12.35 21.41 -22.95
N SER A 329 -11.15 21.70 -23.46
CA SER A 329 -10.93 21.98 -24.87
C SER A 329 -9.60 21.38 -25.35
N PRO A 330 -9.55 20.71 -26.52
CA PRO A 330 -10.69 20.28 -27.31
C PRO A 330 -11.52 19.21 -26.56
N GLU A 331 -12.76 18.96 -26.99
CA GLU A 331 -13.61 17.93 -26.36
C GLU A 331 -13.05 16.50 -26.56
N ASN A 332 -12.37 16.29 -27.68
CA ASN A 332 -11.71 15.04 -28.02
C ASN A 332 -10.53 15.29 -28.97
N GLN A 333 -9.62 14.31 -29.06
CA GLN A 333 -8.52 14.32 -30.02
C GLN A 333 -8.42 12.95 -30.71
N ALA A 334 -8.13 12.95 -32.01
CA ALA A 334 -7.87 11.72 -32.75
C ALA A 334 -6.50 11.15 -32.36
N VAL A 335 -6.45 9.84 -32.16
CA VAL A 335 -5.22 9.09 -31.90
C VAL A 335 -4.70 8.55 -33.22
N SER A 336 -3.51 9.00 -33.63
CA SER A 336 -2.78 8.39 -34.74
C SER A 336 -2.46 6.92 -34.45
N ASP A 337 -2.27 6.12 -35.49
CA ASP A 337 -1.97 4.70 -35.33
C ASP A 337 -0.75 4.48 -34.41
N LEU A 338 -0.95 3.71 -33.34
CA LEU A 338 0.11 3.36 -32.40
C LEU A 338 0.41 1.86 -32.49
N ALA A 339 1.70 1.54 -32.65
CA ALA A 339 2.18 0.17 -32.54
C ALA A 339 2.17 -0.33 -31.08
N LYS A 340 2.24 -1.66 -30.89
CA LYS A 340 2.43 -2.26 -29.56
C LYS A 340 3.68 -1.65 -28.90
N GLY A 341 3.53 -1.19 -27.66
CA GLY A 341 4.58 -0.57 -26.87
C GLY A 341 4.76 0.94 -27.10
N ALA A 342 4.07 1.54 -28.08
CA ALA A 342 4.17 2.97 -28.33
C ALA A 342 3.31 3.79 -27.36
N SER A 343 3.75 5.02 -27.09
CA SER A 343 3.01 6.00 -26.29
C SER A 343 2.90 7.33 -27.02
N ALA A 344 1.82 8.06 -26.77
CA ALA A 344 1.60 9.41 -27.27
C ALA A 344 0.94 10.29 -26.20
N ASP A 345 1.19 11.59 -26.29
CA ASP A 345 0.67 12.58 -25.36
C ASP A 345 -0.35 13.48 -26.02
N TYR A 346 -1.43 13.75 -25.28
CA TYR A 346 -2.52 14.62 -25.70
C TYR A 346 -2.73 15.69 -24.65
N ILE A 347 -2.76 16.94 -25.09
CA ILE A 347 -2.88 18.08 -24.19
C ILE A 347 -4.29 18.62 -24.29
N PHE A 348 -4.97 18.65 -23.16
CA PHE A 348 -6.28 19.27 -22.99
C PHE A 348 -6.13 20.53 -22.15
N GLU A 349 -6.90 21.54 -22.46
CA GLU A 349 -7.01 22.77 -21.69
C GLU A 349 -8.29 22.69 -20.85
N VAL A 350 -8.15 22.76 -19.53
CA VAL A 350 -9.26 22.69 -18.59
C VAL A 350 -9.44 24.04 -17.90
N SER A 351 -10.65 24.60 -17.97
CA SER A 351 -11.04 25.81 -17.25
C SER A 351 -11.90 25.45 -16.03
N PRO A 352 -11.58 25.97 -14.84
CA PRO A 352 -12.39 25.75 -13.64
C PRO A 352 -13.69 26.58 -13.67
N PRO A 353 -14.69 26.21 -12.86
CA PRO A 353 -15.81 27.10 -12.55
C PRO A 353 -15.35 28.28 -11.67
N GLN A 354 -16.22 29.28 -11.51
CA GLN A 354 -16.02 30.35 -10.53
C GLN A 354 -16.17 29.82 -9.09
N GLY A 355 -15.51 30.49 -8.14
CA GLY A 355 -15.56 30.15 -6.72
C GLY A 355 -14.63 28.99 -6.35
N THR A 356 -14.94 28.25 -5.28
CA THR A 356 -14.23 27.02 -4.88
C THR A 356 -14.95 25.78 -5.40
N ALA A 357 -14.23 24.84 -6.01
CA ALA A 357 -14.81 23.60 -6.52
C ALA A 357 -13.83 22.42 -6.49
N ASN A 358 -14.34 21.22 -6.29
CA ASN A 358 -13.61 19.96 -6.42
C ASN A 358 -14.11 19.20 -7.65
N ALA A 359 -13.23 18.45 -8.29
CA ALA A 359 -13.55 17.62 -9.43
C ALA A 359 -12.71 16.34 -9.44
N ASN A 360 -13.28 15.29 -10.03
CA ASN A 360 -12.54 14.11 -10.43
C ASN A 360 -12.37 14.15 -11.95
N PHE A 361 -11.13 14.16 -12.40
CA PHE A 361 -10.75 14.08 -13.80
C PHE A 361 -10.32 12.66 -14.12
N PHE A 362 -10.66 12.18 -15.30
CA PHE A 362 -10.17 10.90 -15.80
C PHE A 362 -10.14 10.93 -17.32
N ALA A 363 -9.30 10.10 -17.94
CA ALA A 363 -9.16 10.08 -19.39
C ALA A 363 -9.53 8.73 -19.98
N SER A 364 -10.19 8.73 -21.13
CA SER A 364 -10.50 7.49 -21.85
C SER A 364 -10.05 7.52 -23.28
N VAL A 365 -9.73 6.34 -23.80
CA VAL A 365 -9.53 6.10 -25.23
C VAL A 365 -10.63 5.18 -25.72
N THR A 366 -11.28 5.54 -26.82
CA THR A 366 -12.33 4.73 -27.45
C THR A 366 -11.86 4.25 -28.82
N GLU A 367 -11.93 2.94 -29.06
CA GLU A 367 -11.65 2.30 -30.35
C GLU A 367 -12.77 1.30 -30.65
N ASN A 368 -13.42 1.40 -31.81
CA ASN A 368 -14.51 0.49 -32.21
C ASN A 368 -15.56 0.26 -31.09
N GLU A 369 -16.06 1.35 -30.49
CA GLU A 369 -17.02 1.34 -29.38
C GLU A 369 -16.50 0.79 -28.03
N VAL A 370 -15.29 0.24 -27.98
CA VAL A 370 -14.65 -0.20 -26.73
C VAL A 370 -13.92 0.97 -26.08
N ARG A 371 -14.25 1.24 -24.81
CA ARG A 371 -13.67 2.32 -24.01
C ARG A 371 -12.64 1.78 -23.01
N TYR A 372 -11.44 2.36 -23.04
CA TYR A 372 -10.33 2.06 -22.13
C TYR A 372 -10.07 3.24 -21.18
N GLN A 373 -9.97 2.99 -19.87
CA GLN A 373 -9.84 4.04 -18.84
C GLN A 373 -8.96 3.63 -17.65
N MET A 374 -8.11 2.62 -17.84
CA MET A 374 -7.21 2.14 -16.79
C MET A 374 -5.84 2.77 -16.92
N LYS A 375 -5.25 3.16 -15.79
CA LYS A 375 -3.84 3.51 -15.63
C LYS A 375 -3.06 2.23 -15.33
N LEU A 376 -1.86 2.12 -15.90
CA LEU A 376 -0.88 1.10 -15.54
C LEU A 376 0.15 1.72 -14.61
N THR A 377 0.39 1.09 -13.46
CA THR A 377 1.50 1.41 -12.56
C THR A 377 2.41 0.21 -12.45
N GLU A 378 3.68 0.39 -12.78
CA GLU A 378 4.71 -0.64 -12.59
C GLU A 378 5.38 -0.45 -11.23
N ILE A 379 5.49 -1.52 -10.45
CA ILE A 379 6.24 -1.53 -9.20
C ILE A 379 7.42 -2.49 -9.38
N GLU A 380 8.62 -1.96 -9.27
CA GLU A 380 9.86 -2.70 -9.51
C GLU A 380 10.89 -2.33 -8.44
N TYR A 381 11.19 -3.28 -7.56
CA TYR A 381 12.28 -3.17 -6.59
C TYR A 381 13.08 -4.47 -6.57
N PRO A 382 14.38 -4.45 -6.26
CA PRO A 382 15.22 -5.65 -6.26
C PRO A 382 14.80 -6.79 -5.32
N HIS A 383 13.83 -6.53 -4.43
CA HIS A 383 13.40 -7.48 -3.39
C HIS A 383 11.97 -8.00 -3.57
N ILE A 384 11.28 -7.61 -4.64
CA ILE A 384 9.96 -8.15 -5.00
C ILE A 384 9.92 -8.38 -6.52
N SER A 385 9.10 -9.34 -6.96
CA SER A 385 8.83 -9.51 -8.40
C SER A 385 8.18 -8.25 -8.97
N LYS A 386 8.47 -7.95 -10.25
CA LYS A 386 7.85 -6.80 -10.92
C LYS A 386 6.33 -6.96 -10.93
N GLN A 387 5.62 -5.92 -10.53
CA GLN A 387 4.16 -5.91 -10.50
C GLN A 387 3.60 -4.91 -11.49
N TYR A 388 2.49 -5.27 -12.12
CA TYR A 388 1.74 -4.45 -13.05
C TYR A 388 0.35 -4.22 -12.49
N LEU A 389 0.10 -3.02 -11.98
CA LEU A 389 -1.15 -2.67 -11.32
C LEU A 389 -2.03 -1.84 -12.26
N LEU A 390 -3.23 -2.33 -12.53
CA LEU A 390 -4.26 -1.58 -13.24
C LEU A 390 -5.23 -0.97 -12.24
N THR A 391 -5.39 0.34 -12.32
CA THR A 391 -6.37 1.12 -11.53
C THR A 391 -7.14 2.07 -12.43
N PRO A 392 -8.35 2.53 -12.06
CA PRO A 392 -8.97 3.68 -12.71
C PRO A 392 -8.02 4.88 -12.77
N ASN A 393 -7.98 5.60 -13.89
CA ASN A 393 -7.04 6.69 -14.11
C ASN A 393 -7.55 8.05 -13.60
N GLU A 394 -7.78 8.16 -12.31
CA GLU A 394 -8.34 9.38 -11.73
C GLU A 394 -7.27 10.39 -11.28
N SER A 395 -7.63 11.66 -11.36
CA SER A 395 -6.88 12.77 -10.75
C SER A 395 -7.85 13.80 -10.19
N LYS A 396 -7.46 14.49 -9.13
CA LYS A 396 -8.30 15.51 -8.50
C LYS A 396 -8.06 16.86 -9.15
N GLY A 397 -9.12 17.54 -9.57
CA GLY A 397 -9.11 18.96 -9.90
C GLY A 397 -9.61 19.76 -8.70
N VAL A 398 -8.85 20.76 -8.24
CA VAL A 398 -9.29 21.62 -7.13
C VAL A 398 -9.12 23.06 -7.54
N LYS A 399 -10.23 23.77 -7.61
CA LYS A 399 -10.28 25.21 -7.71
C LYS A 399 -10.39 25.78 -6.30
N ILE A 400 -9.39 26.57 -5.91
CA ILE A 400 -9.30 27.19 -4.59
C ILE A 400 -9.49 28.69 -4.77
N GLU A 401 -10.50 29.23 -4.09
CA GLU A 401 -10.64 30.66 -3.91
C GLU A 401 -10.11 31.04 -2.52
N PHE A 402 -9.00 31.77 -2.52
CA PHE A 402 -8.41 32.30 -1.31
C PHE A 402 -7.75 33.65 -1.60
N GLU A 403 -7.69 34.47 -0.56
CA GLU A 403 -6.92 35.70 -0.54
C GLU A 403 -5.65 35.49 0.28
N THR A 404 -4.59 36.21 -0.07
CA THR A 404 -3.37 36.28 0.75
C THR A 404 -2.80 37.70 0.69
N LYS A 405 -2.23 38.17 1.80
CA LYS A 405 -1.45 39.42 1.83
C LYS A 405 0.04 39.18 1.58
N VAL A 406 0.45 37.92 1.59
CA VAL A 406 1.85 37.50 1.46
C VAL A 406 1.95 36.58 0.26
N ASN A 407 2.77 36.97 -0.72
CA ASN A 407 3.06 36.14 -1.90
C ASN A 407 4.45 35.52 -1.86
N LYS A 408 5.28 35.86 -0.86
CA LYS A 408 6.65 35.37 -0.71
C LYS A 408 6.89 34.83 0.70
N VAL A 409 7.35 33.58 0.83
CA VAL A 409 7.51 32.88 2.12
C VAL A 409 8.89 32.21 2.19
N ALA A 410 9.54 32.35 3.35
CA ALA A 410 10.72 31.54 3.68
C ALA A 410 10.26 30.19 4.27
N TYR A 411 10.88 29.10 3.86
CA TYR A 411 10.56 27.76 4.34
C TYR A 411 11.81 27.07 4.87
N LEU A 412 11.91 26.87 6.17
CA LEU A 412 13.00 26.10 6.78
C LEU A 412 12.68 24.60 6.68
N LYS A 413 13.52 23.83 5.99
CA LYS A 413 13.30 22.40 5.76
C LYS A 413 13.29 21.60 7.07
N GLY A 414 12.45 20.56 7.11
CA GLY A 414 12.37 19.59 8.21
C GLY A 414 12.57 18.16 7.71
N ALA A 415 11.83 17.19 8.27
CA ALA A 415 11.99 15.76 7.96
C ALA A 415 11.49 15.32 6.55
N GLY A 416 11.21 16.28 5.67
CA GLY A 416 10.65 16.06 4.34
C GLY A 416 9.13 16.12 4.33
N ASP A 417 8.57 17.10 3.62
CA ASP A 417 7.14 17.25 3.35
C ASP A 417 6.91 17.94 1.99
N LYS A 418 5.65 18.06 1.56
CA LYS A 418 5.28 18.71 0.30
C LYS A 418 4.63 20.09 0.49
N VAL A 419 4.69 20.70 1.68
CA VAL A 419 4.03 21.99 1.97
C VAL A 419 4.61 23.10 1.09
N ALA A 420 5.93 23.21 0.98
CA ALA A 420 6.58 24.19 0.11
C ALA A 420 6.16 24.04 -1.36
N GLN A 421 6.07 22.79 -1.85
CA GLN A 421 5.59 22.50 -3.20
C GLN A 421 4.12 22.91 -3.39
N SER A 422 3.25 22.57 -2.43
CA SER A 422 1.84 22.93 -2.41
C SER A 422 1.61 24.44 -2.47
N LEU A 423 2.39 25.23 -1.72
CA LEU A 423 2.33 26.69 -1.77
C LEU A 423 2.76 27.24 -3.14
N ARG A 424 3.78 26.67 -3.78
CA ARG A 424 4.16 27.05 -5.15
C ARG A 424 3.07 26.72 -6.16
N SER A 425 2.37 25.60 -6.00
CA SER A 425 1.31 25.17 -6.90
C SER A 425 0.09 26.11 -6.90
N ILE A 426 -0.06 26.97 -5.89
CA ILE A 426 -1.07 28.03 -5.82
C ILE A 426 -0.50 29.43 -6.13
N GLY A 427 0.69 29.51 -6.73
CA GLY A 427 1.28 30.75 -7.22
C GLY A 427 2.13 31.54 -6.21
N MET A 428 2.47 30.97 -5.04
CA MET A 428 3.34 31.64 -4.07
C MET A 428 4.83 31.44 -4.40
N GLU A 429 5.64 32.46 -4.18
CA GLU A 429 7.10 32.37 -4.21
C GLU A 429 7.61 31.79 -2.88
N VAL A 430 8.15 30.57 -2.92
CA VAL A 430 8.70 29.90 -1.73
C VAL A 430 10.20 29.72 -1.87
N THR A 431 10.95 30.36 -0.98
CA THR A 431 12.41 30.14 -0.85
C THR A 431 12.67 29.18 0.30
N GLU A 432 13.25 28.03 0.00
CA GLU A 432 13.59 27.03 1.01
C GLU A 432 15.00 27.24 1.54
N PHE A 433 15.18 27.04 2.85
CA PHE A 433 16.46 27.15 3.55
C PHE A 433 16.76 25.85 4.28
N SER A 434 18.03 25.45 4.29
CA SER A 434 18.53 24.49 5.27
C SER A 434 18.86 25.20 6.61
N VAL A 435 19.07 24.44 7.67
CA VAL A 435 19.46 25.01 8.98
C VAL A 435 20.85 25.62 8.92
N GLU A 436 21.76 25.11 8.07
CA GLU A 436 23.08 25.67 7.83
C GLU A 436 22.98 27.07 7.22
N GLU A 437 22.05 27.25 6.28
CA GLU A 437 21.84 28.50 5.56
C GLU A 437 21.13 29.57 6.38
N LEU A 438 20.46 29.19 7.48
CA LEU A 438 19.66 30.08 8.33
C LEU A 438 20.53 31.21 8.92
N GLY A 439 20.24 32.43 8.48
CA GLY A 439 20.83 33.68 8.95
C GLY A 439 19.76 34.77 8.94
N LEU A 440 19.81 35.68 9.91
CA LEU A 440 18.79 36.71 10.11
C LEU A 440 18.62 37.56 8.85
N GLU A 441 19.72 38.02 8.28
CA GLU A 441 19.79 38.85 7.07
C GLU A 441 19.14 38.19 5.84
N LYS A 442 19.16 36.85 5.78
CA LYS A 442 18.55 36.10 4.67
C LYS A 442 17.06 35.93 4.83
N ILE A 443 16.55 35.90 6.06
CA ILE A 443 15.12 35.67 6.34
C ILE A 443 14.34 36.98 6.54
N THR A 444 14.99 38.08 6.95
CA THR A 444 14.38 39.42 7.09
C THR A 444 13.61 39.91 5.85
N PRO A 445 14.03 39.64 4.60
CA PRO A 445 13.26 40.05 3.41
C PRO A 445 11.89 39.38 3.27
N PHE A 446 11.63 38.31 4.02
CA PHE A 446 10.37 37.58 3.95
C PHE A 446 9.39 38.12 5.01
N PRO A 447 8.10 38.29 4.69
CA PRO A 447 7.10 38.63 5.68
C PRO A 447 6.93 37.52 6.74
N SER A 448 7.03 36.26 6.29
CA SER A 448 6.72 35.07 7.09
C SER A 448 7.70 33.94 6.78
N LEU A 449 8.08 33.21 7.82
CA LEU A 449 8.90 32.01 7.79
C LEU A 449 8.11 30.82 8.34
N VAL A 450 8.04 29.75 7.56
CA VAL A 450 7.45 28.48 7.97
C VAL A 450 8.57 27.51 8.32
N VAL A 451 8.51 26.89 9.48
CA VAL A 451 9.38 25.79 9.89
C VAL A 451 8.68 24.48 9.54
N GLY A 452 9.35 23.66 8.73
CA GLY A 452 8.86 22.38 8.25
C GLY A 452 8.60 21.37 9.37
N ILE A 453 7.87 20.30 9.04
CA ILE A 453 7.49 19.30 10.03
C ILE A 453 8.73 18.65 10.65
N ARG A 454 8.69 18.44 11.96
CA ARG A 454 9.75 17.77 12.72
C ARG A 454 11.15 18.39 12.56
N ALA A 455 11.27 19.64 12.09
CA ALA A 455 12.58 20.27 11.88
C ALA A 455 13.42 20.26 13.16
N PHE A 456 12.81 20.52 14.33
CA PHE A 456 13.53 20.45 15.61
C PHE A 456 13.87 19.01 16.05
N ASN A 457 13.22 17.99 15.49
CA ASN A 457 13.57 16.59 15.77
C ASN A 457 14.75 16.10 14.92
N VAL A 458 14.85 16.55 13.66
CA VAL A 458 15.86 16.05 12.71
C VAL A 458 17.10 16.92 12.63
N GLU A 459 16.97 18.24 12.80
CA GLU A 459 18.08 19.19 12.69
C GLU A 459 18.60 19.59 14.08
N LYS A 460 19.69 18.95 14.52
CA LYS A 460 20.26 19.18 15.86
C LYS A 460 20.70 20.62 16.07
N ASP A 461 21.21 21.27 15.03
CA ASP A 461 21.72 22.65 15.09
C ASP A 461 20.60 23.67 15.28
N LEU A 462 19.36 23.34 14.89
CA LEU A 462 18.21 24.21 15.07
C LEU A 462 17.91 24.48 16.55
N ALA A 463 18.26 23.54 17.43
CA ALA A 463 18.14 23.71 18.88
C ALA A 463 19.00 24.87 19.42
N PHE A 464 20.05 25.27 18.70
CA PHE A 464 20.91 26.41 19.02
C PHE A 464 20.59 27.65 18.16
N LYS A 465 20.25 27.44 16.88
CA LYS A 465 19.92 28.51 15.94
C LYS A 465 18.50 29.06 16.09
N ASN A 466 17.66 28.47 16.93
CA ASN A 466 16.32 28.96 17.25
C ASN A 466 16.29 30.43 17.69
N LYS A 467 17.38 30.93 18.32
CA LYS A 467 17.53 32.35 18.67
C LYS A 467 17.38 33.28 17.47
N ILE A 468 17.87 32.88 16.29
CA ILE A 468 17.73 33.63 15.04
C ILE A 468 16.24 33.74 14.66
N LEU A 469 15.46 32.68 14.87
CA LEU A 469 14.01 32.71 14.62
C LEU A 469 13.32 33.69 15.56
N TRP A 470 13.69 33.70 16.85
CA TRP A 470 13.10 34.59 17.84
C TRP A 470 13.49 36.05 17.62
N GLU A 471 14.74 36.32 17.26
CA GLU A 471 15.19 37.66 16.84
C GLU A 471 14.43 38.16 15.60
N TYR A 472 14.20 37.28 14.62
CA TYR A 472 13.37 37.60 13.45
C TYR A 472 11.92 37.93 13.82
N VAL A 473 11.30 37.16 14.73
CA VAL A 473 9.96 37.48 15.25
C VAL A 473 9.99 38.81 16.00
N GLU A 474 10.97 39.05 16.87
CA GLU A 474 11.09 40.29 17.65
C GLU A 474 11.14 41.54 16.75
N GLN A 475 11.77 41.42 15.58
CA GLN A 475 11.88 42.49 14.57
C GLN A 475 10.60 42.72 13.72
N GLY A 476 9.55 41.91 13.89
CA GLY A 476 8.29 42.06 13.14
C GLY A 476 8.01 40.94 12.12
N GLY A 477 8.87 39.91 12.08
CA GLY A 477 8.64 38.70 11.31
C GLY A 477 7.50 37.84 11.88
N THR A 478 6.90 37.02 11.03
CA THR A 478 5.96 35.98 11.48
C THR A 478 6.63 34.62 11.34
N VAL A 479 6.69 33.82 12.41
CA VAL A 479 7.21 32.44 12.38
C VAL A 479 6.09 31.46 12.67
N ILE A 480 5.93 30.47 11.78
CA ILE A 480 4.98 29.36 11.93
C ILE A 480 5.79 28.09 12.14
N VAL A 481 5.69 27.49 13.31
CA VAL A 481 6.27 26.19 13.62
C VAL A 481 5.22 25.11 13.48
N GLN A 482 5.41 24.23 12.49
CA GLN A 482 4.56 23.05 12.32
C GLN A 482 4.91 21.96 13.35
N TYR A 483 4.12 20.89 13.37
CA TYR A 483 4.20 19.87 14.41
C TYR A 483 5.61 19.22 14.52
N ASN A 484 5.97 18.87 15.75
CA ASN A 484 7.17 18.12 16.09
C ASN A 484 6.78 16.97 17.03
N THR A 485 7.53 15.88 17.05
CA THR A 485 7.26 14.75 17.95
C THR A 485 7.87 14.99 19.32
N SER A 486 7.20 14.52 20.38
CA SER A 486 7.65 14.71 21.77
C SER A 486 8.85 13.86 22.18
N ARG A 487 9.09 12.72 21.52
CA ARG A 487 10.19 11.81 21.86
C ARG A 487 11.55 12.45 21.56
N GLY A 488 12.37 12.64 22.60
CA GLY A 488 13.76 13.10 22.46
C GLY A 488 13.91 14.58 22.10
N LEU A 489 12.85 15.39 22.23
CA LEU A 489 12.86 16.82 21.95
C LEU A 489 12.61 17.64 23.21
N ASP A 490 13.49 18.60 23.47
CA ASP A 490 13.29 19.63 24.49
C ASP A 490 12.36 20.73 23.93
N ALA A 491 11.08 20.65 24.32
CA ALA A 491 10.03 21.55 23.83
C ALA A 491 10.27 23.03 24.19
N SER A 492 11.09 23.32 25.21
CA SER A 492 11.45 24.70 25.58
C SER A 492 12.21 25.46 24.50
N ARG A 493 12.76 24.74 23.50
CA ARG A 493 13.56 25.31 22.41
C ARG A 493 12.75 25.63 21.17
N VAL A 494 11.46 25.29 21.14
CA VAL A 494 10.64 25.26 19.93
C VAL A 494 9.76 26.51 19.80
N ALA A 495 9.73 27.34 20.83
CA ALA A 495 8.99 28.59 20.87
C ALA A 495 9.72 29.65 21.71
N PRO A 496 9.39 30.95 21.53
CA PRO A 496 9.93 32.03 22.35
C PRO A 496 9.38 32.05 23.79
N TYR A 497 8.23 31.41 24.04
CA TYR A 497 7.66 31.20 25.37
C TYR A 497 7.50 29.70 25.66
N PRO A 498 7.48 29.27 26.94
CA PRO A 498 7.33 27.87 27.29
C PRO A 498 6.09 27.19 26.69
N LEU A 499 6.30 26.01 26.09
CA LEU A 499 5.24 25.10 25.66
C LEU A 499 5.68 23.64 25.87
N ARG A 500 4.71 22.72 25.92
CA ARG A 500 4.95 21.28 26.05
C ARG A 500 4.20 20.51 24.97
N PHE A 501 4.89 19.63 24.26
CA PHE A 501 4.25 18.66 23.38
C PHE A 501 3.73 17.46 24.17
N SER A 502 2.50 17.06 23.90
CA SER A 502 1.93 15.81 24.39
C SER A 502 1.94 14.75 23.29
N GLN A 503 1.26 13.62 23.54
CA GLN A 503 0.95 12.63 22.50
C GLN A 503 -0.47 12.80 21.94
N ASP A 504 -1.16 13.86 22.36
CA ASP A 504 -2.53 14.14 21.96
C ASP A 504 -2.62 14.35 20.46
N ARG A 505 -3.67 13.79 19.90
CA ARG A 505 -3.99 13.79 18.48
C ARG A 505 -5.50 13.79 18.31
N VAL A 506 -5.92 14.16 17.12
CA VAL A 506 -7.31 13.97 16.67
C VAL A 506 -7.20 13.29 15.31
N THR A 507 -7.46 11.99 15.33
CA THR A 507 -7.29 11.09 14.19
C THR A 507 -8.56 10.98 13.36
N ASP A 508 -9.72 11.36 13.90
CA ASP A 508 -10.94 11.47 13.11
C ASP A 508 -10.90 12.75 12.26
N GLU A 509 -10.72 12.59 10.94
CA GLU A 509 -10.73 13.68 9.98
C GLU A 509 -12.07 14.42 9.88
N THR A 510 -13.15 13.86 10.43
CA THR A 510 -14.48 14.47 10.48
C THR A 510 -14.78 15.17 11.81
N SER A 511 -13.88 15.07 12.80
CA SER A 511 -14.01 15.70 14.11
C SER A 511 -14.37 17.18 13.99
N GLU A 512 -15.36 17.61 14.79
CA GLU A 512 -15.83 19.00 14.80
C GLU A 512 -14.74 19.92 15.35
N VAL A 513 -14.52 21.02 14.63
CA VAL A 513 -13.58 22.07 15.06
C VAL A 513 -14.36 23.24 15.67
N GLN A 514 -14.11 23.50 16.95
CA GLN A 514 -14.65 24.62 17.69
C GLN A 514 -13.67 25.80 17.68
N PHE A 515 -14.19 27.01 17.46
CA PHE A 515 -13.40 28.24 17.49
C PHE A 515 -13.45 28.85 18.89
N LEU A 516 -12.31 28.85 19.59
CA LEU A 516 -12.20 29.37 20.94
C LEU A 516 -12.27 30.90 20.98
N TYR A 517 -11.70 31.55 19.94
CA TYR A 517 -11.74 33.01 19.77
C TYR A 517 -12.20 33.38 18.36
N PRO A 518 -13.51 33.30 18.05
CA PRO A 518 -14.04 33.46 16.70
C PRO A 518 -13.72 34.80 16.03
N GLN A 519 -13.43 35.85 16.82
CA GLN A 519 -13.08 37.19 16.31
C GLN A 519 -11.57 37.38 16.06
N HIS A 520 -10.75 36.38 16.37
CA HIS A 520 -9.30 36.48 16.18
C HIS A 520 -8.96 36.72 14.70
N PRO A 521 -8.00 37.60 14.35
CA PRO A 521 -7.71 37.94 12.96
C PRO A 521 -7.38 36.74 12.06
N ILE A 522 -6.66 35.73 12.58
CA ILE A 522 -6.35 34.50 11.84
C ILE A 522 -7.60 33.75 11.35
N LEU A 523 -8.74 33.86 12.05
CA LEU A 523 -9.98 33.20 11.63
C LEU A 523 -10.82 34.09 10.69
N ASN A 524 -10.42 35.33 10.44
CA ASN A 524 -11.27 36.31 9.72
C ASN A 524 -10.57 37.04 8.58
N LYS A 525 -9.24 37.05 8.50
CA LYS A 525 -8.49 37.80 7.50
C LYS A 525 -7.21 37.07 7.04
N PRO A 526 -6.87 37.17 5.74
CA PRO A 526 -7.69 37.75 4.67
C PRO A 526 -8.92 36.90 4.34
N ASN A 527 -8.91 35.60 4.63
CA ASN A 527 -10.06 34.73 4.45
C ASN A 527 -10.90 34.64 5.73
N ARG A 528 -12.23 34.64 5.61
CA ARG A 528 -13.11 34.24 6.71
C ARG A 528 -13.16 32.72 6.80
N ILE A 529 -12.70 32.18 7.93
CA ILE A 529 -12.66 30.75 8.23
C ILE A 529 -13.95 30.36 8.94
N THR A 530 -14.53 29.26 8.50
CA THR A 530 -15.76 28.69 9.03
C THR A 530 -15.60 27.18 9.22
N LYS A 531 -16.62 26.52 9.76
CA LYS A 531 -16.58 25.05 9.92
C LYS A 531 -16.37 24.32 8.59
N SER A 532 -16.85 24.87 7.46
CA SER A 532 -16.68 24.26 6.14
C SER A 532 -15.23 24.22 5.67
N ASP A 533 -14.35 25.08 6.20
CA ASP A 533 -12.91 25.02 5.89
C ASP A 533 -12.23 23.78 6.51
N PHE A 534 -12.94 23.06 7.38
CA PHE A 534 -12.53 21.79 7.96
C PHE A 534 -13.22 20.59 7.28
N GLU A 535 -14.04 20.78 6.26
CA GLU A 535 -14.62 19.67 5.51
C GLU A 535 -13.62 19.07 4.49
N GLY A 536 -13.69 17.75 4.28
CA GLY A 536 -12.87 17.06 3.30
C GLY A 536 -11.38 16.94 3.64
N TRP A 537 -11.00 17.19 4.90
CA TRP A 537 -9.68 16.84 5.41
C TRP A 537 -9.49 15.34 5.36
N ILE A 538 -8.25 14.89 5.22
CA ILE A 538 -7.92 13.47 5.06
C ILE A 538 -7.13 12.95 6.25
N GLN A 539 -7.37 11.69 6.62
CA GLN A 539 -6.59 10.91 7.58
C GLN A 539 -6.62 11.38 9.04
N GLU A 540 -6.43 12.68 9.35
CA GLU A 540 -6.42 13.20 10.72
C GLU A 540 -6.52 14.74 10.75
N ARG A 541 -7.01 15.33 11.85
CA ARG A 541 -6.94 16.80 12.05
C ARG A 541 -5.54 17.26 12.41
N GLY A 542 -4.83 16.46 13.19
CA GLY A 542 -3.51 16.85 13.66
C GLY A 542 -2.95 15.95 14.75
N LEU A 543 -1.66 16.13 15.00
CA LEU A 543 -0.84 15.26 15.83
C LEU A 543 0.02 16.06 16.79
N TYR A 544 0.34 15.45 17.93
CA TYR A 544 1.28 15.99 18.94
C TYR A 544 0.90 17.41 19.36
N PHE A 545 -0.38 17.61 19.67
CA PHE A 545 -0.86 18.90 20.15
C PHE A 545 -0.11 19.30 21.42
N SER A 546 -0.02 20.62 21.62
CA SER A 546 0.41 21.11 22.92
C SER A 546 -0.73 20.86 23.92
N ASP A 547 -0.41 20.46 25.14
CA ASP A 547 -1.39 20.30 26.23
C ASP A 547 -1.11 21.27 27.38
N ARG A 548 -0.01 22.02 27.30
CA ARG A 548 0.38 23.04 28.26
C ARG A 548 1.26 24.09 27.60
N TRP A 549 0.95 25.36 27.84
CA TRP A 549 1.65 26.51 27.29
C TRP A 549 1.59 27.71 28.23
N ASP A 550 2.48 28.67 28.03
CA ASP A 550 2.51 29.93 28.74
C ASP A 550 1.26 30.79 28.46
N SER A 551 0.87 31.63 29.41
CA SER A 551 -0.27 32.56 29.28
C SER A 551 -0.18 33.54 28.11
N GLN A 552 1.02 33.76 27.55
CA GLN A 552 1.22 34.58 26.36
C GLN A 552 0.62 33.94 25.08
N PHE A 553 0.33 32.64 25.11
CA PHE A 553 -0.30 31.95 23.99
C PHE A 553 -1.83 32.01 24.05
N THR A 554 -2.42 32.39 22.92
CA THR A 554 -3.85 32.28 22.67
C THR A 554 -4.14 31.02 21.85
N PRO A 555 -4.82 30.00 22.42
CA PRO A 555 -5.29 28.84 21.67
C PRO A 555 -6.51 29.20 20.82
N LEU A 556 -6.52 28.86 19.53
CA LEU A 556 -7.61 29.29 18.62
C LEU A 556 -8.66 28.22 18.36
N LEU A 557 -8.29 26.94 18.44
CA LEU A 557 -9.13 25.82 18.03
C LEU A 557 -9.24 24.78 19.14
N SER A 558 -10.40 24.13 19.22
CA SER A 558 -10.65 22.96 20.06
C SER A 558 -11.26 21.84 19.24
N MET A 559 -10.83 20.60 19.48
CA MET A 559 -11.28 19.40 18.76
C MET A 559 -10.97 18.14 19.58
N ASN A 560 -11.69 17.05 19.33
CA ASN A 560 -11.44 15.74 19.94
C ASN A 560 -12.01 14.59 19.09
N ASP A 561 -11.40 13.41 19.22
CA ASP A 561 -12.02 12.18 18.73
C ASP A 561 -13.21 11.80 19.64
N GLN A 562 -14.11 10.98 19.13
CA GLN A 562 -15.30 10.55 19.86
C GLN A 562 -14.93 9.87 21.18
N GLY A 563 -15.49 10.35 22.30
CA GLY A 563 -15.24 9.80 23.63
C GLY A 563 -13.97 10.33 24.32
N GLU A 564 -13.17 11.17 23.64
CA GLU A 564 -11.99 11.80 24.23
C GLU A 564 -12.25 13.23 24.73
N SER A 565 -11.38 13.73 25.60
CA SER A 565 -11.45 15.12 26.07
C SER A 565 -11.08 16.12 24.97
N PRO A 566 -11.69 17.33 24.95
CA PRO A 566 -11.32 18.42 24.06
C PRO A 566 -9.85 18.81 24.16
N LYS A 567 -9.20 19.03 23.01
CA LYS A 567 -7.79 19.43 22.90
C LYS A 567 -7.69 20.81 22.26
N ASN A 568 -7.04 21.74 22.96
CA ASN A 568 -7.01 23.16 22.60
C ASN A 568 -5.69 23.64 22.00
N GLY A 569 -4.64 22.82 22.01
CA GLY A 569 -3.27 23.23 21.62
C GLY A 569 -2.87 22.87 20.20
N SER A 570 -3.84 22.72 19.29
CA SER A 570 -3.59 22.45 17.87
C SER A 570 -3.18 23.70 17.09
N LEU A 571 -3.57 24.90 17.55
CA LEU A 571 -3.17 26.18 16.97
C LEU A 571 -3.00 27.22 18.08
N LEU A 572 -1.74 27.51 18.43
CA LEU A 572 -1.35 28.47 19.46
C LEU A 572 -0.68 29.69 18.83
N VAL A 573 -1.05 30.88 19.29
CA VAL A 573 -0.57 32.15 18.73
C VAL A 573 -0.08 33.06 19.85
N ALA A 574 1.08 33.67 19.68
CA ALA A 574 1.64 34.60 20.64
C ALA A 574 2.31 35.79 19.95
N ASP A 575 2.29 36.93 20.63
CA ASP A 575 3.05 38.12 20.25
C ASP A 575 4.43 38.08 20.89
N TYR A 576 5.48 38.35 20.11
CA TYR A 576 6.85 38.41 20.60
C TYR A 576 7.59 39.58 19.95
N GLY A 577 7.98 40.58 20.74
CA GLY A 577 8.44 41.86 20.23
C GLY A 577 7.41 42.51 19.31
N LYS A 578 7.80 42.81 18.07
CA LYS A 578 6.93 43.42 17.05
C LYS A 578 6.23 42.41 16.14
N GLY A 579 6.60 41.13 16.22
CA GLY A 579 6.14 40.10 15.30
C GLY A 579 5.24 39.08 15.96
N LYS A 580 4.99 38.00 15.21
CA LYS A 580 4.02 36.97 15.55
C LYS A 580 4.67 35.59 15.56
N PHE A 581 4.40 34.82 16.61
CA PHE A 581 4.77 33.41 16.68
C PHE A 581 3.51 32.55 16.66
N ILE A 582 3.53 31.50 15.83
CA ILE A 582 2.45 30.54 15.67
C ILE A 582 3.03 29.14 15.83
N PHE A 583 2.46 28.35 16.73
CA PHE A 583 2.65 26.90 16.74
C PHE A 583 1.39 26.23 16.21
N THR A 584 1.54 25.24 15.33
CA THR A 584 0.42 24.44 14.83
C THR A 584 0.75 22.96 14.79
N GLY A 585 -0.12 22.16 15.41
CA GLY A 585 -0.15 20.70 15.32
C GLY A 585 -1.07 20.18 14.21
N LEU A 586 -1.74 21.06 13.47
CA LEU A 586 -2.63 20.67 12.37
C LEU A 586 -1.84 20.00 11.23
N SER A 587 -2.45 18.99 10.60
CA SER A 587 -1.81 18.16 9.57
C SER A 587 -1.72 18.82 8.18
N PHE A 588 -1.30 20.09 8.10
CA PHE A 588 -1.15 20.80 6.81
C PHE A 588 -0.26 20.06 5.80
N PHE A 589 0.72 19.29 6.28
CA PHE A 589 1.59 18.45 5.45
C PHE A 589 0.86 17.29 4.75
N ARG A 590 -0.37 16.95 5.16
CA ARG A 590 -1.28 16.03 4.48
C ARG A 590 -2.35 16.79 3.69
N GLU A 591 -2.94 17.80 4.31
CA GLU A 591 -4.09 18.52 3.74
C GLU A 591 -3.73 19.36 2.51
N LEU A 592 -2.61 20.08 2.54
CA LEU A 592 -2.20 20.92 1.41
C LEU A 592 -1.83 20.05 0.20
N PRO A 593 -1.03 18.96 0.33
CA PRO A 593 -0.78 18.05 -0.80
C PRO A 593 -2.01 17.32 -1.32
N ALA A 594 -3.05 17.13 -0.48
CA ALA A 594 -4.33 16.55 -0.88
C ALA A 594 -5.28 17.56 -1.55
N GLY A 595 -4.90 18.83 -1.63
CA GLY A 595 -5.70 19.87 -2.25
C GLY A 595 -6.93 20.26 -1.43
N VAL A 596 -6.84 20.29 -0.11
CA VAL A 596 -7.98 20.66 0.76
C VAL A 596 -8.10 22.19 0.82
N SER A 597 -9.11 22.75 0.14
CA SER A 597 -9.26 24.21 -0.03
C SER A 597 -9.27 25.01 1.27
N GLY A 598 -9.97 24.52 2.30
CA GLY A 598 -10.04 25.19 3.60
C GLY A 598 -8.71 25.21 4.35
N ALA A 599 -7.88 24.18 4.17
CA ALA A 599 -6.52 24.16 4.72
C ALA A 599 -5.65 25.24 4.06
N TYR A 600 -5.78 25.46 2.74
CA TYR A 600 -5.09 26.56 2.06
C TYR A 600 -5.55 27.94 2.54
N ARG A 601 -6.86 28.15 2.73
CA ARG A 601 -7.41 29.41 3.26
C ARG A 601 -6.90 29.72 4.66
N LEU A 602 -6.93 28.72 5.56
CA LEU A 602 -6.39 28.89 6.91
C LEU A 602 -4.88 29.14 6.87
N PHE A 603 -4.12 28.38 6.09
CA PHE A 603 -2.67 28.56 5.98
C PHE A 603 -2.31 29.94 5.40
N ALA A 604 -3.06 30.44 4.41
CA ALA A 604 -2.93 31.79 3.86
C ALA A 604 -3.16 32.87 4.93
N ASN A 605 -4.09 32.64 5.87
CA ASN A 605 -4.28 33.52 7.02
C ASN A 605 -3.10 33.47 8.00
N LEU A 606 -2.53 32.29 8.27
CA LEU A 606 -1.36 32.15 9.15
C LEU A 606 -0.16 32.91 8.60
N ILE A 607 0.17 32.71 7.32
CA ILE A 607 1.31 33.40 6.69
C ILE A 607 1.05 34.90 6.50
N SER A 608 -0.21 35.34 6.43
CA SER A 608 -0.57 36.77 6.35
C SER A 608 -0.68 37.44 7.72
N TYR A 609 -0.56 36.70 8.83
CA TYR A 609 -0.81 37.23 10.15
C TYR A 609 0.25 38.29 10.55
N GLY A 610 -0.22 39.44 11.00
CA GLY A 610 0.63 40.59 11.32
C GLY A 610 1.02 41.47 10.13
N LYS A 611 0.46 41.21 8.93
CA LYS A 611 0.73 41.98 7.70
C LYS A 611 -0.48 42.77 7.19
#